data_AF-A0A257ZML6-F1
#
_entry.id   AF-A0A257ZML6-F1
#
_cell.length_a   1.000
_cell.length_b   1.000
_cell.length_c   1.000
_cell.angle_alpha   90.00
_cell.angle_beta   90.00
_cell.angle_gamma   90.00
#
_symmetry.space_group_name_H-M   'P 1'
#
loop_
_entity.id
_entity.type
_entity.pdbx_description
1 polymer ?
#
loop_
_entity_poly.entity_id
_entity_poly.type
_entity_poly.pdbx_seq_one_letter_code
_entity_poly.pdbx_strand_id
1 'polypeptide(L)'
;MSCTEMLPLSIRSSAMTLARTSEGMSAVGSRDVLAQPPRARLTDSADNPAMRRFLGMGNSGRRECGAVPDANGGPTRDQNALGRRRKAGGAKMDQTGMRRAAGEATPLPPAMKLLLAGLIASSFAVKLFVAWRFPNSSYPDVTMQYLEQAHRMLTGQGLVPWEYVVGARSWLTAGLIAPGMKLAALLGGGPDLRIMGAIAMCSLFSLTLIAPCFLWGWRFGGAVGAALCGAFAAYWFETVYYAGHPLQDSFGTYCLVPALYLAYPNGPATNLRRLFAAGLLFGLATAFRMQLGPLAALSAFWVGRLHPARYLALGLGGVIGLGVLGPLDFATFGVPFNSILQYVKYVGSSIGETETGNWGYVPWYNYPGWLVAFYSGAFPLLLLTGLIGARRLPLLLAVFLFNVALLMVVEMKSPRYMYPGIPLVLTLSGIGMAELTLRLWEGRVRTAWLAAGGIVFVAVMSGLLGAFSHFAPHWLVGRGTMLATRQVNAAPDACGLAIVPGSAWWLSGGYVSTAPRIPLYGAQATGAQAEAQSAAFNYAITTADAPSDPLPDLAPLGFARLACYGNGTRGDACVWHRPGACTPGAAPPLTASLPDWLEKPAAPSR
;
A
#
# COMPACT_ATOMS: atom_id res chain seq x y z
N MET A 1 -13.26 5.36 34.99
CA MET A 1 -11.79 5.28 35.18
C MET A 1 -11.14 5.56 33.84
N SER A 2 -10.31 6.60 33.81
CA SER A 2 -9.82 7.26 32.60
C SER A 2 -8.84 6.36 31.82
N CYS A 3 -9.16 6.06 30.56
CA CYS A 3 -8.21 5.52 29.58
C CYS A 3 -7.70 6.67 28.73
N THR A 4 -6.61 7.29 29.15
CA THR A 4 -5.95 8.36 28.40
C THR A 4 -4.47 8.31 28.74
N GLU A 5 -3.75 7.44 28.02
CA GLU A 5 -2.28 7.50 27.79
C GLU A 5 -1.86 6.21 27.09
N MET A 6 -2.02 6.17 25.76
CA MET A 6 -1.15 5.36 24.91
C MET A 6 -0.44 6.34 23.98
N LEU A 7 0.81 6.64 24.32
CA LEU A 7 1.73 7.45 23.53
C LEU A 7 1.91 6.86 22.11
N PRO A 8 2.19 7.70 21.09
CA PRO A 8 2.47 7.24 19.75
C PRO A 8 3.87 6.62 19.68
N LEU A 9 3.95 5.32 19.40
CA LEU A 9 5.19 4.67 18.98
C LEU A 9 5.52 5.12 17.55
N SER A 10 6.38 6.13 17.47
CA SER A 10 6.96 6.66 16.24
C SER A 10 7.70 5.58 15.46
N ILE A 11 7.50 5.57 14.14
CA ILE A 11 8.24 4.75 13.18
C ILE A 11 9.66 5.29 13.12
N ARG A 12 10.59 4.71 13.90
CA ARG A 12 12.04 4.92 13.74
C ARG A 12 12.47 4.33 12.41
N SER A 13 12.59 5.17 11.39
CA SER A 13 13.39 4.84 10.20
C SER A 13 14.83 5.21 10.52
N SER A 14 15.60 4.22 10.97
CA SER A 14 17.02 4.38 11.32
C SER A 14 17.85 4.68 10.07
N ALA A 15 17.97 5.96 9.70
CA ALA A 15 19.13 6.44 8.97
C ALA A 15 20.17 6.90 9.99
N MET A 16 21.23 6.10 10.16
CA MET A 16 22.46 6.43 10.90
C MET A 16 22.31 6.73 12.40
N THR A 17 22.50 5.71 13.23
CA THR A 17 23.06 5.90 14.56
C THR A 17 24.41 5.20 14.61
N LEU A 18 25.49 5.94 14.30
CA LEU A 18 26.85 5.67 14.77
C LEU A 18 27.76 6.87 14.39
N ALA A 19 27.62 7.94 15.15
CA ALA A 19 28.61 9.02 15.20
C ALA A 19 28.64 9.60 16.61
N ARG A 20 29.21 8.83 17.54
CA ARG A 20 29.64 9.14 18.93
C ARG A 20 30.17 7.80 19.44
N THR A 21 31.45 7.55 19.66
CA THR A 21 32.48 8.37 20.31
C THR A 21 33.86 7.85 19.88
N SER A 22 34.73 8.72 19.38
CA SER A 22 36.17 8.48 19.39
C SER A 22 36.79 9.53 20.32
N GLU A 23 37.14 9.13 21.53
CA GLU A 23 38.16 9.83 22.33
C GLU A 23 38.63 8.93 23.49
N GLY A 24 39.89 8.48 23.39
CA GLY A 24 40.84 8.28 24.48
C GLY A 24 40.58 7.20 25.54
N MET A 25 41.31 6.08 25.46
CA MET A 25 42.29 5.71 26.50
C MET A 25 43.14 4.48 26.10
N SER A 26 44.37 4.54 26.57
CA SER A 26 45.54 3.78 26.16
C SER A 26 45.72 2.46 26.92
N ALA A 27 46.43 1.53 26.25
CA ALA A 27 47.39 0.55 26.76
C ALA A 27 46.98 -0.48 27.85
N VAL A 28 47.20 -1.76 27.52
CA VAL A 28 48.13 -2.73 28.17
C VAL A 28 47.59 -4.15 27.90
N GLY A 29 48.44 -5.00 27.32
CA GLY A 29 48.08 -6.38 26.98
C GLY A 29 48.14 -7.34 28.17
N SER A 30 47.64 -8.56 27.99
CA SER A 30 48.32 -9.81 28.38
C SER A 30 47.48 -11.05 28.00
N ARG A 31 48.24 -12.14 27.93
CA ARG A 31 47.96 -13.51 27.50
C ARG A 31 47.08 -14.35 28.45
N ASP A 32 46.54 -15.41 27.83
CA ASP A 32 46.36 -16.79 28.32
C ASP A 32 45.17 -17.22 29.22
N VAL A 33 44.72 -18.45 28.89
CA VAL A 33 44.18 -19.56 29.72
C VAL A 33 42.66 -19.85 29.72
N LEU A 34 42.33 -20.92 28.97
CA LEU A 34 41.46 -22.09 29.30
C LEU A 34 40.51 -22.01 30.52
N ALA A 35 39.23 -22.35 30.31
CA ALA A 35 38.53 -23.41 31.06
C ALA A 35 37.05 -23.61 30.61
N GLN A 36 36.74 -24.80 30.12
CA GLN A 36 35.46 -25.52 30.29
C GLN A 36 35.78 -26.78 31.12
N PRO A 37 34.81 -27.55 31.66
CA PRO A 37 33.45 -27.27 32.15
C PRO A 37 33.26 -27.89 33.57
N PRO A 38 32.01 -28.15 34.04
CA PRO A 38 31.69 -29.58 34.17
C PRO A 38 30.23 -29.98 33.86
N ARG A 39 30.11 -31.24 33.43
CA ARG A 39 28.89 -32.06 33.36
C ARG A 39 28.60 -32.74 34.71
N ALA A 40 27.33 -32.91 35.06
CA ALA A 40 26.74 -34.07 35.77
C ALA A 40 25.25 -33.74 36.07
N ARG A 41 24.29 -34.65 36.21
CA ARG A 41 24.03 -36.06 35.85
C ARG A 41 22.58 -36.31 36.32
N LEU A 42 21.83 -37.14 35.59
CA LEU A 42 20.47 -37.61 35.92
C LEU A 42 20.37 -38.28 37.30
N THR A 43 19.23 -38.09 37.99
CA THR A 43 18.62 -39.09 38.89
C THR A 43 17.09 -39.00 38.85
N ASP A 44 16.47 -40.17 38.86
CA ASP A 44 15.03 -40.46 38.92
C ASP A 44 14.40 -40.15 40.29
N SER A 45 13.11 -39.82 40.30
CA SER A 45 12.16 -40.17 41.37
C SER A 45 10.72 -40.02 40.85
N ALA A 46 9.97 -41.11 40.95
CA ALA A 46 8.54 -41.21 40.69
C ALA A 46 7.70 -40.57 41.81
N ASP A 47 6.50 -40.05 41.49
CA ASP A 47 5.20 -40.44 42.10
C ASP A 47 4.03 -39.51 41.71
N ASN A 48 3.18 -40.01 40.80
CA ASN A 48 1.71 -40.13 40.86
C ASN A 48 0.78 -38.87 41.01
N PRO A 49 -0.56 -38.96 40.78
CA PRO A 49 -1.27 -38.99 39.48
C PRO A 49 -2.39 -37.92 39.34
N ALA A 50 -2.61 -37.40 38.13
CA ALA A 50 -3.94 -36.99 37.67
C ALA A 50 -3.95 -36.84 36.14
N MET A 51 -5.09 -37.18 35.51
CA MET A 51 -5.42 -36.87 34.11
C MET A 51 -4.77 -37.73 33.00
N ARG A 52 -5.08 -39.04 33.02
CA ARG A 52 -5.26 -39.83 31.80
C ARG A 52 -6.59 -40.59 31.86
N ARG A 53 -7.60 -40.08 31.13
CA ARG A 53 -8.73 -40.87 30.61
C ARG A 53 -9.34 -40.08 29.47
N PHE A 54 -9.18 -40.60 28.26
CA PHE A 54 -10.19 -40.75 27.20
C PHE A 54 -9.44 -40.90 25.89
N LEU A 55 -9.15 -42.15 25.51
CA LEU A 55 -9.03 -42.65 24.13
C LEU A 55 -8.75 -44.17 24.19
N GLY A 56 -9.67 -44.96 23.62
CA GLY A 56 -9.60 -46.41 23.41
C GLY A 56 -10.97 -46.86 22.87
N MET A 57 -11.13 -47.01 21.55
CA MET A 57 -10.80 -48.15 20.67
C MET A 57 -11.74 -49.37 20.78
N GLY A 58 -12.23 -49.78 19.59
CA GLY A 58 -12.65 -51.15 19.21
C GLY A 58 -14.14 -51.46 19.37
N ASN A 59 -14.82 -52.30 18.56
CA ASN A 59 -14.47 -53.06 17.37
C ASN A 59 -15.77 -53.71 16.80
N SER A 60 -15.75 -54.12 15.53
CA SER A 60 -16.49 -55.25 14.91
C SER A 60 -18.03 -55.42 15.00
N GLY A 61 -18.67 -55.71 13.86
CA GLY A 61 -19.95 -56.46 13.82
C GLY A 61 -20.75 -56.43 12.50
N ARG A 62 -20.61 -57.47 11.66
CA ARG A 62 -21.52 -57.84 10.55
C ARG A 62 -22.70 -58.69 11.08
N ARG A 63 -23.90 -58.56 10.47
CA ARG A 63 -25.00 -59.55 10.24
C ARG A 63 -26.23 -58.75 9.75
N GLU A 64 -26.69 -58.85 8.50
CA GLU A 64 -27.57 -59.86 7.84
C GLU A 64 -29.05 -59.95 8.31
N CYS A 65 -29.95 -59.74 7.31
CA CYS A 65 -31.22 -60.41 6.99
C CYS A 65 -32.56 -60.08 7.71
N GLY A 66 -33.63 -59.96 6.89
CA GLY A 66 -35.07 -60.08 7.23
C GLY A 66 -35.94 -58.95 6.64
N ALA A 67 -36.47 -59.06 5.42
CA ALA A 67 -37.71 -59.76 4.98
C ALA A 67 -39.02 -58.92 5.11
N VAL A 68 -39.71 -58.78 3.97
CA VAL A 68 -41.05 -58.21 3.72
C VAL A 68 -42.14 -59.24 4.10
N PRO A 69 -43.42 -58.85 4.32
CA PRO A 69 -44.41 -59.06 3.25
C PRO A 69 -45.50 -57.98 3.09
N ASP A 70 -46.03 -57.95 1.87
CA ASP A 70 -47.18 -57.20 1.35
C ASP A 70 -48.52 -57.47 2.04
N ALA A 71 -49.49 -56.55 1.88
CA ALA A 71 -50.89 -56.89 1.55
C ALA A 71 -51.73 -55.68 1.09
N ASN A 72 -51.95 -55.64 -0.23
CA ASN A 72 -53.19 -55.36 -0.98
C ASN A 72 -54.46 -54.81 -0.28
N GLY A 73 -55.13 -53.88 -0.97
CA GLY A 73 -56.60 -53.77 -0.94
C GLY A 73 -57.17 -52.41 -1.34
N GLY A 74 -57.43 -52.17 -2.63
CA GLY A 74 -58.43 -51.17 -3.09
C GLY A 74 -59.88 -51.67 -2.86
N PRO A 75 -60.95 -51.05 -3.42
CA PRO A 75 -60.96 -50.14 -4.57
C PRO A 75 -62.05 -49.01 -4.59
N THR A 76 -62.07 -48.30 -5.72
CA THR A 76 -63.20 -47.64 -6.43
C THR A 76 -63.65 -46.19 -6.16
N ARG A 77 -63.54 -45.41 -7.26
CA ARG A 77 -64.47 -44.41 -7.86
C ARG A 77 -64.92 -43.21 -7.03
N ASP A 78 -64.54 -42.01 -7.49
CA ASP A 78 -65.53 -41.17 -8.17
C ASP A 78 -64.91 -40.15 -9.14
N GLN A 79 -65.63 -39.91 -10.24
CA GLN A 79 -65.25 -39.00 -11.32
C GLN A 79 -65.89 -37.62 -11.12
N ASN A 80 -65.13 -36.62 -11.58
CA ASN A 80 -65.56 -35.35 -12.19
C ASN A 80 -65.92 -34.13 -11.34
N ALA A 81 -65.28 -33.04 -11.81
CA ALA A 81 -65.78 -31.67 -11.90
C ALA A 81 -65.70 -30.78 -10.64
N LEU A 82 -64.59 -30.04 -10.52
CA LEU A 82 -64.65 -28.58 -10.41
C LEU A 82 -63.31 -27.95 -10.79
N GLY A 83 -63.25 -27.53 -12.05
CA GLY A 83 -62.19 -26.68 -12.55
C GLY A 83 -62.22 -25.31 -11.86
N ARG A 84 -61.27 -25.08 -10.96
CA ARG A 84 -60.74 -23.73 -10.71
C ARG A 84 -59.28 -23.72 -11.13
N ARG A 85 -59.06 -23.19 -12.34
CA ARG A 85 -57.76 -22.72 -12.81
C ARG A 85 -57.16 -21.82 -11.74
N ARG A 86 -56.27 -22.37 -10.90
CA ARG A 86 -55.23 -21.58 -10.25
C ARG A 86 -54.41 -20.99 -11.39
N LYS A 87 -54.60 -19.70 -11.66
CA LYS A 87 -53.70 -18.91 -12.49
C LYS A 87 -52.28 -19.20 -12.01
N ALA A 88 -51.48 -19.78 -12.89
CA ALA A 88 -50.05 -19.93 -12.74
C ALA A 88 -49.43 -18.53 -12.63
N GLY A 89 -49.34 -18.03 -11.39
CA GLY A 89 -48.61 -16.82 -11.00
C GLY A 89 -47.25 -17.11 -10.37
N GLY A 90 -46.83 -18.37 -10.29
CA GLY A 90 -45.55 -18.79 -9.70
C GLY A 90 -44.62 -19.39 -10.77
N ALA A 91 -43.74 -18.57 -11.34
CA ALA A 91 -42.59 -19.01 -12.15
C ALA A 91 -41.61 -17.87 -12.54
N LYS A 92 -41.98 -16.59 -12.33
CA LYS A 92 -41.06 -15.45 -12.52
C LYS A 92 -40.30 -15.03 -11.25
N MET A 93 -40.75 -15.49 -10.09
CA MET A 93 -39.98 -15.36 -8.86
C MET A 93 -38.90 -16.44 -8.89
N ASP A 94 -37.63 -15.99 -8.82
CA ASP A 94 -36.40 -16.74 -8.54
C ASP A 94 -35.37 -16.98 -9.67
N GLN A 95 -35.66 -16.75 -10.95
CA GLN A 95 -34.59 -16.84 -11.97
C GLN A 95 -33.56 -15.71 -11.82
N THR A 96 -34.00 -14.48 -11.57
CA THR A 96 -33.10 -13.34 -11.37
C THR A 96 -32.31 -13.46 -10.07
N GLY A 97 -32.92 -14.04 -9.03
CA GLY A 97 -32.29 -14.34 -7.74
C GLY A 97 -31.19 -15.39 -7.87
N MET A 98 -31.50 -16.54 -8.50
CA MET A 98 -30.53 -17.59 -8.80
C MET A 98 -29.36 -17.09 -9.67
N ARG A 99 -29.63 -16.32 -10.72
CA ARG A 99 -28.56 -15.77 -11.59
C ARG A 99 -27.63 -14.82 -10.85
N ARG A 100 -28.17 -13.97 -9.96
CA ARG A 100 -27.37 -13.13 -9.05
C ARG A 100 -26.59 -13.98 -8.06
N ALA A 101 -27.20 -15.06 -7.56
CA ALA A 101 -26.54 -15.94 -6.62
C ALA A 101 -25.33 -16.65 -7.24
N ALA A 102 -25.43 -17.03 -8.52
CA ALA A 102 -24.35 -17.59 -9.34
C ALA A 102 -23.38 -16.54 -9.91
N GLY A 103 -23.67 -15.24 -9.74
CA GLY A 103 -22.86 -14.13 -10.25
C GLY A 103 -22.74 -14.10 -11.77
N GLU A 104 -23.78 -14.54 -12.50
CA GLU A 104 -23.76 -14.58 -13.97
C GLU A 104 -23.51 -13.21 -14.59
N ALA A 105 -22.75 -13.19 -15.69
CA ALA A 105 -22.48 -11.97 -16.43
C ALA A 105 -23.75 -11.47 -17.11
N THR A 106 -24.37 -10.43 -16.54
CA THR A 106 -25.50 -9.72 -17.15
C THR A 106 -25.01 -8.47 -17.88
N PRO A 107 -25.55 -8.16 -19.07
CA PRO A 107 -25.20 -6.93 -19.78
C PRO A 107 -25.46 -5.70 -18.91
N LEU A 108 -24.52 -4.75 -18.90
CA LEU A 108 -24.70 -3.50 -18.17
C LEU A 108 -25.71 -2.59 -18.89
N PRO A 109 -26.81 -2.19 -18.24
CA PRO A 109 -27.72 -1.19 -18.77
C PRO A 109 -27.01 0.17 -18.97
N PRO A 110 -27.50 1.05 -19.87
CA PRO A 110 -26.91 2.38 -20.11
C PRO A 110 -26.74 3.20 -18.83
N ALA A 111 -27.73 3.18 -17.93
CA ALA A 111 -27.66 3.89 -16.65
C ALA A 111 -26.49 3.42 -15.76
N MET A 112 -26.14 2.12 -15.79
CA MET A 112 -25.01 1.60 -15.02
C MET A 112 -23.67 1.94 -15.68
N LYS A 113 -23.61 2.04 -17.01
CA LYS A 113 -22.42 2.56 -17.71
C LYS A 113 -22.19 4.03 -17.37
N LEU A 114 -23.25 4.84 -17.34
CA LEU A 114 -23.18 6.24 -16.91
C LEU A 114 -22.75 6.36 -15.45
N LEU A 115 -23.28 5.51 -14.55
CA LEU A 115 -22.85 5.49 -13.16
C LEU A 115 -21.35 5.16 -13.03
N LEU A 116 -20.88 4.12 -13.73
CA LEU A 116 -19.47 3.75 -13.72
C LEU A 116 -18.59 4.89 -14.26
N ALA A 117 -18.96 5.49 -15.39
CA ALA A 117 -18.24 6.64 -15.95
C ALA A 117 -18.23 7.84 -14.98
N GLY A 118 -19.37 8.11 -14.34
CA GLY A 118 -19.49 9.14 -13.31
C GLY A 118 -18.56 8.89 -12.12
N LEU A 119 -18.52 7.67 -11.59
CA LEU A 119 -17.61 7.28 -10.51
C LEU A 119 -16.13 7.42 -10.91
N ILE A 120 -15.76 7.03 -12.14
CA ILE A 120 -14.38 7.16 -12.64
C ILE A 120 -13.99 8.64 -12.75
N ALA A 121 -14.82 9.45 -13.42
CA ALA A 121 -14.52 10.86 -13.65
C ALA A 121 -14.45 11.66 -12.33
N SER A 122 -15.43 11.46 -11.44
CA SER A 122 -15.45 12.12 -10.14
C SER A 122 -14.37 11.61 -9.18
N SER A 123 -14.02 10.31 -9.19
CA SER A 123 -12.89 9.79 -8.41
C SER A 123 -11.58 10.45 -8.81
N PHE A 124 -11.34 10.62 -10.12
CA PHE A 124 -10.15 11.33 -10.61
C PHE A 124 -10.10 12.77 -10.10
N ALA A 125 -11.21 13.51 -10.21
CA ALA A 125 -11.31 14.88 -9.72
C ALA A 125 -11.10 14.98 -8.19
N VAL A 126 -11.71 14.08 -7.42
CA VAL A 126 -11.56 14.02 -5.95
C VAL A 126 -10.10 13.75 -5.57
N LYS A 127 -9.44 12.79 -6.22
CA LYS A 127 -8.03 12.44 -5.94
C LYS A 127 -7.09 13.61 -6.20
N LEU A 128 -7.26 14.31 -7.32
CA LEU A 128 -6.48 15.51 -7.62
C LEU A 128 -6.76 16.65 -6.65
N PHE A 129 -8.04 16.89 -6.33
CA PHE A 129 -8.44 17.93 -5.39
C PHE A 129 -7.85 17.69 -3.99
N VAL A 130 -7.92 16.45 -3.49
CA VAL A 130 -7.37 16.06 -2.19
C VAL A 130 -5.85 16.22 -2.20
N ALA A 131 -5.15 15.74 -3.23
CA ALA A 131 -3.70 15.88 -3.33
C ALA A 131 -3.24 17.36 -3.39
N TRP A 132 -4.00 18.21 -4.09
CA TRP A 132 -3.75 19.65 -4.13
C TRP A 132 -3.99 20.33 -2.78
N ARG A 133 -5.10 19.97 -2.10
CA ARG A 133 -5.51 20.59 -0.84
C ARG A 133 -4.69 20.11 0.37
N PHE A 134 -4.22 18.88 0.32
CA PHE A 134 -3.46 18.19 1.36
C PHE A 134 -2.16 17.61 0.77
N PRO A 135 -1.21 18.47 0.33
CA PRO A 135 0.07 17.99 -0.15
C PRO A 135 0.79 17.31 1.01
N ASN A 136 1.22 16.07 0.80
CA ASN A 136 1.94 15.28 1.78
C ASN A 136 2.97 14.39 1.11
N SER A 137 3.91 13.93 1.92
CA SER A 137 4.88 12.91 1.53
C SER A 137 5.14 12.02 2.74
N SER A 138 4.26 11.05 2.91
CA SER A 138 4.23 10.23 4.12
C SER A 138 5.34 9.19 4.18
N TYR A 139 5.95 8.89 3.04
CA TYR A 139 7.05 7.94 2.94
C TYR A 139 8.23 8.59 2.22
N PRO A 140 9.46 8.42 2.72
CA PRO A 140 10.65 8.96 2.06
C PRO A 140 10.77 8.49 0.61
N ASP A 141 10.34 7.26 0.33
CA ASP A 141 10.35 6.67 -1.01
C ASP A 141 9.54 7.48 -2.02
N VAL A 142 8.42 8.09 -1.59
CA VAL A 142 7.55 8.91 -2.45
C VAL A 142 8.35 10.05 -3.04
N THR A 143 9.03 10.81 -2.19
CA THR A 143 9.88 11.91 -2.63
C THR A 143 11.16 11.38 -3.25
N MET A 144 12.00 10.68 -2.49
CA MET A 144 13.39 10.40 -2.83
C MET A 144 13.58 9.29 -3.87
N GLN A 145 12.76 8.25 -3.84
CA GLN A 145 12.94 7.10 -4.73
C GLN A 145 12.13 7.23 -6.02
N TYR A 146 11.04 8.00 -6.04
CA TYR A 146 10.18 8.07 -7.22
C TYR A 146 10.07 9.47 -7.80
N LEU A 147 9.58 10.46 -7.05
CA LEU A 147 9.44 11.84 -7.56
C LEU A 147 10.78 12.47 -7.93
N GLU A 148 11.78 12.31 -7.08
CA GLU A 148 13.14 12.82 -7.29
C GLU A 148 13.80 12.17 -8.51
N GLN A 149 13.61 10.86 -8.70
CA GLN A 149 14.21 10.16 -9.85
C GLN A 149 13.51 10.52 -11.16
N ALA A 150 12.18 10.66 -11.13
CA ALA A 150 11.43 11.16 -12.27
C ALA A 150 11.83 12.61 -12.61
N HIS A 151 12.05 13.45 -11.60
CA HIS A 151 12.61 14.80 -11.77
C HIS A 151 14.00 14.75 -12.41
N ARG A 152 14.90 13.90 -11.88
CA ARG A 152 16.27 13.73 -12.35
C ARG A 152 16.35 13.29 -13.82
N MET A 153 15.41 12.45 -14.29
CA MET A 153 15.31 12.10 -15.71
C MET A 153 15.05 13.31 -16.61
N LEU A 154 14.38 14.34 -16.08
CA LEU A 154 13.96 15.51 -16.84
C LEU A 154 14.96 16.67 -16.73
N THR A 155 15.62 16.82 -15.57
CA THR A 155 16.47 17.97 -15.26
C THR A 155 17.95 17.64 -15.17
N GLY A 156 18.31 16.36 -15.06
CA GLY A 156 19.68 15.92 -14.75
C GLY A 156 20.10 16.15 -13.29
N GLN A 157 19.26 16.78 -12.46
CA GLN A 157 19.53 17.10 -11.07
C GLN A 157 18.64 16.26 -10.14
N GLY A 158 19.19 15.80 -9.02
CA GLY A 158 18.41 15.09 -7.99
C GLY A 158 19.28 14.24 -7.09
N LEU A 159 18.79 13.97 -5.89
CA LEU A 159 19.42 13.04 -4.96
C LEU A 159 19.35 11.62 -5.52
N VAL A 160 20.43 10.85 -5.41
CA VAL A 160 20.48 9.45 -5.85
C VAL A 160 20.57 8.55 -4.62
N PRO A 161 19.47 7.93 -4.18
CA PRO A 161 19.51 7.03 -3.05
C PRO A 161 20.20 5.72 -3.44
N TRP A 162 20.72 5.01 -2.45
CA TRP A 162 21.58 3.84 -2.66
C TRP A 162 20.93 2.76 -3.53
N GLU A 163 19.61 2.61 -3.49
CA GLU A 163 18.89 1.61 -4.28
C GLU A 163 19.03 1.86 -5.79
N TYR A 164 19.19 3.12 -6.21
CA TYR A 164 19.46 3.45 -7.61
C TYR A 164 20.96 3.37 -7.94
N VAL A 165 21.84 3.51 -6.94
CA VAL A 165 23.30 3.33 -7.11
C VAL A 165 23.62 1.87 -7.41
N VAL A 166 23.09 0.93 -6.62
CA VAL A 166 23.28 -0.51 -6.86
C VAL A 166 22.30 -1.08 -7.89
N GLY A 167 21.30 -0.30 -8.28
CA GLY A 167 20.24 -0.72 -9.19
C GLY A 167 19.30 -1.77 -8.60
N ALA A 168 19.02 -1.73 -7.30
CA ALA A 168 17.99 -2.51 -6.61
C ALA A 168 16.57 -1.91 -6.73
N ARG A 169 16.44 -0.66 -7.17
CA ARG A 169 15.15 -0.04 -7.49
C ARG A 169 14.98 0.11 -8.99
N SER A 170 13.94 -0.50 -9.54
CA SER A 170 13.61 -0.34 -10.96
C SER A 170 13.17 1.09 -11.28
N TRP A 171 13.55 1.57 -12.47
CA TRP A 171 13.07 2.83 -13.03
C TRP A 171 11.60 2.80 -13.47
N LEU A 172 10.91 1.65 -13.38
CA LEU A 172 9.54 1.49 -13.89
C LEU A 172 8.57 2.54 -13.32
N THR A 173 8.57 2.74 -12.00
CA THR A 173 7.63 3.66 -11.35
C THR A 173 7.98 5.13 -11.67
N ALA A 174 9.25 5.50 -11.58
CA ALA A 174 9.72 6.85 -11.90
C ALA A 174 9.47 7.20 -13.37
N GLY A 175 9.75 6.28 -14.28
CA GLY A 175 9.52 6.44 -15.72
C GLY A 175 8.05 6.58 -16.09
N LEU A 176 7.13 5.97 -15.34
CA LEU A 176 5.68 6.10 -15.58
C LEU A 176 5.09 7.44 -15.16
N ILE A 177 5.66 8.07 -14.14
CA ILE A 177 5.16 9.37 -13.65
C ILE A 177 5.86 10.57 -14.31
N ALA A 178 7.06 10.37 -14.86
CA ALA A 178 7.84 11.40 -15.54
C ALA A 178 7.10 12.11 -16.71
N PRO A 179 6.28 11.43 -17.55
CA PRO A 179 5.51 12.11 -18.61
C PRO A 179 4.58 13.20 -18.08
N GLY A 180 3.93 12.97 -16.93
CA GLY A 180 3.06 13.97 -16.30
C GLY A 180 3.85 15.18 -15.81
N MET A 181 5.02 14.95 -15.21
CA MET A 181 5.94 16.02 -14.80
C MET A 181 6.45 16.82 -16.01
N LYS A 182 6.79 16.13 -17.11
CA LYS A 182 7.24 16.77 -18.36
C LYS A 182 6.14 17.64 -18.96
N LEU A 183 4.91 17.14 -19.03
CA LEU A 183 3.78 17.93 -19.52
C LEU A 183 3.56 19.20 -18.69
N ALA A 184 3.59 19.07 -17.36
CA ALA A 184 3.50 20.22 -16.46
C ALA A 184 4.64 21.23 -16.69
N ALA A 185 5.87 20.75 -16.91
CA ALA A 185 7.01 21.62 -17.22
C ALA A 185 6.85 22.35 -18.56
N LEU A 186 6.35 21.66 -19.61
CA LEU A 186 6.07 22.25 -20.92
C LEU A 186 4.99 23.34 -20.86
N LEU A 187 4.07 23.26 -19.90
CA LEU A 187 3.07 24.29 -19.62
C LEU A 187 3.62 25.46 -18.78
N GLY A 188 4.93 25.54 -18.57
CA GLY A 188 5.57 26.56 -17.74
C GLY A 188 5.46 26.31 -16.24
N GLY A 189 5.09 25.08 -15.83
CA GLY A 189 4.90 24.70 -14.44
C GLY A 189 6.18 24.71 -13.60
N GLY A 190 6.11 25.35 -12.44
CA GLY A 190 7.10 25.24 -11.38
C GLY A 190 7.11 23.86 -10.69
N PRO A 191 7.92 23.68 -9.62
CA PRO A 191 8.06 22.41 -8.91
C PRO A 191 6.72 21.76 -8.50
N ASP A 192 5.81 22.55 -7.94
CA ASP A 192 4.50 22.05 -7.50
C ASP A 192 3.64 21.50 -8.63
N LEU A 193 3.59 22.19 -9.77
CA LEU A 193 2.79 21.73 -10.90
C LEU A 193 3.37 20.44 -11.50
N ARG A 194 4.70 20.28 -11.48
CA ARG A 194 5.35 19.04 -11.92
C ARG A 194 5.00 17.89 -10.99
N ILE A 195 5.07 18.08 -9.68
CA ILE A 195 4.63 17.08 -8.69
C ILE A 195 3.15 16.73 -8.91
N MET A 196 2.28 17.72 -9.14
CA MET A 196 0.86 17.48 -9.49
C MET A 196 0.71 16.69 -10.80
N GLY A 197 1.58 16.91 -11.79
CA GLY A 197 1.65 16.11 -13.00
C GLY A 197 1.95 14.63 -12.73
N ALA A 198 2.92 14.33 -11.85
CA ALA A 198 3.21 12.97 -11.41
C ALA A 198 2.00 12.34 -10.66
N ILE A 199 1.41 13.09 -9.74
CA ILE A 199 0.22 12.68 -8.97
C ILE A 199 -0.96 12.38 -9.91
N ALA A 200 -1.13 13.16 -10.98
CA ALA A 200 -2.17 12.92 -11.98
C ALA A 200 -1.96 11.60 -12.71
N MET A 201 -0.72 11.24 -13.06
CA MET A 201 -0.40 9.93 -13.62
C MET A 201 -0.75 8.81 -12.63
N CYS A 202 -0.30 8.91 -11.37
CA CYS A 202 -0.65 7.93 -10.34
C CYS A 202 -2.17 7.79 -10.17
N SER A 203 -2.88 8.93 -10.18
CA SER A 203 -4.33 8.98 -10.05
C SER A 203 -5.04 8.29 -11.22
N LEU A 204 -4.55 8.47 -12.46
CA LEU A 204 -5.08 7.77 -13.65
C LEU A 204 -4.93 6.24 -13.51
N PHE A 205 -3.76 5.76 -13.08
CA PHE A 205 -3.56 4.32 -12.85
C PHE A 205 -4.46 3.79 -11.74
N SER A 206 -4.70 4.57 -10.68
CA SER A 206 -5.59 4.15 -9.59
C SER A 206 -7.05 3.91 -10.03
N LEU A 207 -7.47 4.48 -11.17
CA LEU A 207 -8.83 4.30 -11.70
C LEU A 207 -9.08 2.85 -12.16
N THR A 208 -8.03 2.07 -12.41
CA THR A 208 -8.16 0.66 -12.81
C THR A 208 -8.84 -0.19 -11.74
N LEU A 209 -8.86 0.25 -10.48
CA LEU A 209 -9.54 -0.42 -9.38
C LEU A 209 -11.08 -0.37 -9.50
N ILE A 210 -11.62 0.72 -10.06
CA ILE A 210 -13.05 1.04 -9.94
C ILE A 210 -13.90 0.04 -10.72
N ALA A 211 -13.53 -0.25 -11.99
CA ALA A 211 -14.32 -1.12 -12.84
C ALA A 211 -14.39 -2.58 -12.32
N PRO A 212 -13.29 -3.26 -11.93
CA PRO A 212 -13.33 -4.56 -11.27
C PRO A 212 -14.28 -4.61 -10.07
N CYS A 213 -14.13 -3.68 -9.13
CA CYS A 213 -14.94 -3.63 -7.90
C CYS A 213 -16.42 -3.39 -8.23
N PHE A 214 -16.72 -2.43 -9.10
CA PHE A 214 -18.07 -2.16 -9.58
C PHE A 214 -18.69 -3.40 -10.24
N LEU A 215 -17.94 -4.09 -11.09
CA LEU A 215 -18.44 -5.24 -11.87
C LEU A 215 -18.60 -6.51 -11.02
N TRP A 216 -17.81 -6.70 -9.97
CA TRP A 216 -18.09 -7.72 -8.95
C TRP A 216 -19.37 -7.37 -8.18
N GLY A 217 -19.51 -6.11 -7.74
CA GLY A 217 -20.73 -5.63 -7.09
C GLY A 217 -21.99 -5.79 -7.94
N TRP A 218 -21.89 -5.50 -9.24
CA TRP A 218 -22.99 -5.67 -10.21
C TRP A 218 -23.47 -7.13 -10.28
N ARG A 219 -22.55 -8.09 -10.31
CA ARG A 219 -22.88 -9.52 -10.43
C ARG A 219 -23.67 -10.04 -9.25
N PHE A 220 -23.27 -9.67 -8.03
CA PHE A 220 -23.83 -10.27 -6.81
C PHE A 220 -24.91 -9.41 -6.15
N GLY A 221 -24.88 -8.09 -6.34
CA GLY A 221 -25.80 -7.13 -5.71
C GLY A 221 -26.52 -6.20 -6.68
N GLY A 222 -26.43 -6.40 -8.00
CA GLY A 222 -27.06 -5.55 -9.00
C GLY A 222 -26.64 -4.08 -8.87
N ALA A 223 -27.58 -3.15 -9.05
CA ALA A 223 -27.28 -1.71 -8.97
C ALA A 223 -26.78 -1.27 -7.58
N VAL A 224 -27.30 -1.86 -6.50
CA VAL A 224 -26.87 -1.54 -5.12
C VAL A 224 -25.45 -2.03 -4.87
N GLY A 225 -25.14 -3.27 -5.27
CA GLY A 225 -23.79 -3.81 -5.15
C GLY A 225 -22.78 -3.06 -6.01
N ALA A 226 -23.14 -2.72 -7.25
CA ALA A 226 -22.29 -1.95 -8.15
C ALA A 226 -21.97 -0.56 -7.57
N ALA A 227 -22.98 0.12 -7.02
CA ALA A 227 -22.83 1.42 -6.39
C ALA A 227 -21.93 1.37 -5.14
N LEU A 228 -22.16 0.42 -4.22
CA LEU A 228 -21.35 0.26 -3.01
C LEU A 228 -19.90 -0.11 -3.34
N CYS A 229 -19.67 -1.16 -4.13
CA CYS A 229 -18.31 -1.63 -4.45
C CYS A 229 -17.54 -0.61 -5.30
N GLY A 230 -18.23 0.03 -6.25
CA GLY A 230 -17.67 1.13 -7.04
C GLY A 230 -17.30 2.33 -6.17
N ALA A 231 -18.17 2.72 -5.22
CA ALA A 231 -17.88 3.81 -4.28
C ALA A 231 -16.70 3.50 -3.35
N PHE A 232 -16.57 2.26 -2.85
CA PHE A 232 -15.41 1.86 -2.06
C PHE A 232 -14.10 2.00 -2.86
N ALA A 233 -14.08 1.57 -4.11
CA ALA A 233 -12.89 1.72 -4.96
C ALA A 233 -12.62 3.18 -5.39
N ALA A 234 -13.66 4.02 -5.46
CA ALA A 234 -13.58 5.40 -5.91
C ALA A 234 -13.20 6.40 -4.82
N TYR A 235 -13.74 6.22 -3.60
CA TYR A 235 -13.78 7.26 -2.57
C TYR A 235 -13.29 6.81 -1.20
N TRP A 236 -12.93 5.54 -1.02
CA TRP A 236 -12.40 5.10 0.27
C TRP A 236 -11.08 5.81 0.58
N PHE A 237 -10.89 6.25 1.83
CA PHE A 237 -9.82 7.17 2.20
C PHE A 237 -8.45 6.62 1.83
N GLU A 238 -8.21 5.32 1.99
CA GLU A 238 -6.95 4.68 1.56
C GLU A 238 -6.79 4.69 0.03
N THR A 239 -7.86 4.42 -0.72
CA THR A 239 -7.81 4.46 -2.21
C THR A 239 -7.61 5.87 -2.75
N VAL A 240 -8.07 6.89 -2.03
CA VAL A 240 -7.84 8.30 -2.36
C VAL A 240 -6.42 8.70 -1.97
N TYR A 241 -5.99 8.34 -0.76
CA TYR A 241 -4.67 8.65 -0.24
C TYR A 241 -3.57 8.04 -1.11
N TYR A 242 -3.59 6.72 -1.35
CA TYR A 242 -2.56 6.04 -2.12
C TYR A 242 -2.62 6.35 -3.63
N ALA A 243 -3.70 6.95 -4.14
CA ALA A 243 -3.78 7.35 -5.55
C ALA A 243 -2.78 8.44 -5.94
N GLY A 244 -2.43 9.34 -5.00
CA GLY A 244 -1.44 10.38 -5.26
C GLY A 244 0.01 9.95 -5.02
N HIS A 245 0.24 8.78 -4.43
CA HIS A 245 1.57 8.36 -4.01
C HIS A 245 2.16 7.38 -5.04
N PRO A 246 3.32 7.69 -5.65
CA PRO A 246 3.99 6.83 -6.62
C PRO A 246 4.68 5.63 -5.95
N LEU A 247 3.94 4.80 -5.23
CA LEU A 247 4.48 3.64 -4.53
C LEU A 247 4.37 2.37 -5.37
N GLN A 248 5.39 1.52 -5.29
CA GLN A 248 5.36 0.18 -5.89
C GLN A 248 4.18 -0.68 -5.37
N ASP A 249 3.83 -0.55 -4.09
CA ASP A 249 2.63 -1.15 -3.49
C ASP A 249 1.36 -0.74 -4.24
N SER A 250 1.23 0.55 -4.52
CA SER A 250 0.06 1.13 -5.18
C SER A 250 -0.05 0.68 -6.63
N PHE A 251 1.01 0.82 -7.43
CA PHE A 251 1.01 0.37 -8.82
C PHE A 251 0.83 -1.15 -8.94
N GLY A 252 1.47 -1.92 -8.06
CA GLY A 252 1.25 -3.36 -7.98
C GLY A 252 -0.22 -3.71 -7.72
N THR A 253 -0.89 -2.96 -6.84
CA THR A 253 -2.34 -3.09 -6.56
C THR A 253 -3.18 -2.77 -7.80
N TYR A 254 -2.83 -1.72 -8.54
CA TYR A 254 -3.53 -1.28 -9.75
C TYR A 254 -3.45 -2.28 -10.90
N CYS A 255 -2.49 -3.21 -10.86
CA CYS A 255 -2.42 -4.36 -11.75
C CYS A 255 -3.08 -5.61 -11.14
N LEU A 256 -2.86 -5.88 -9.86
CA LEU A 256 -3.33 -7.08 -9.15
C LEU A 256 -4.87 -7.18 -9.14
N VAL A 257 -5.58 -6.10 -8.82
CA VAL A 257 -7.05 -6.15 -8.67
C VAL A 257 -7.75 -6.42 -10.02
N PRO A 258 -7.42 -5.72 -11.12
CA PRO A 258 -7.91 -6.10 -12.44
C PRO A 258 -7.49 -7.52 -12.86
N ALA A 259 -6.27 -7.97 -12.55
CA ALA A 259 -5.82 -9.34 -12.84
C ALA A 259 -6.72 -10.39 -12.17
N LEU A 260 -7.02 -10.20 -10.88
CA LEU A 260 -7.93 -11.05 -10.12
C LEU A 260 -9.34 -11.04 -10.70
N TYR A 261 -9.85 -9.90 -11.13
CA TYR A 261 -11.16 -9.84 -11.79
C TYR A 261 -11.17 -10.59 -13.13
N LEU A 262 -10.10 -10.50 -13.91
CA LEU A 262 -9.97 -11.28 -15.14
C LEU A 262 -9.85 -12.79 -14.84
N ALA A 263 -9.10 -13.19 -13.83
CA ALA A 263 -8.91 -14.60 -13.49
C ALA A 263 -10.11 -15.22 -12.74
N TYR A 264 -10.86 -14.41 -11.98
CA TYR A 264 -11.88 -14.86 -11.03
C TYR A 264 -13.12 -13.93 -10.96
N PRO A 265 -13.89 -13.77 -12.05
CA PRO A 265 -15.09 -12.89 -12.07
C PRO A 265 -16.20 -13.29 -11.11
N ASN A 266 -16.49 -14.59 -11.03
CA ASN A 266 -17.54 -15.20 -10.21
C ASN A 266 -17.17 -16.67 -9.88
N GLY A 267 -15.87 -16.96 -9.91
CA GLY A 267 -15.32 -18.31 -9.99
C GLY A 267 -14.14 -18.36 -10.98
N PRO A 268 -13.40 -19.49 -11.05
CA PRO A 268 -12.26 -19.62 -11.95
C PRO A 268 -12.66 -19.39 -13.42
N ALA A 269 -12.04 -18.43 -14.08
CA ALA A 269 -12.29 -18.18 -15.50
C ALA A 269 -11.79 -19.36 -16.36
N THR A 270 -12.55 -19.65 -17.43
CA THR A 270 -12.23 -20.73 -18.39
C THR A 270 -11.65 -20.21 -19.70
N ASN A 271 -11.90 -18.96 -20.05
CA ASN A 271 -11.44 -18.35 -21.29
C ASN A 271 -9.93 -18.07 -21.23
N LEU A 272 -9.15 -18.74 -22.09
CA LEU A 272 -7.69 -18.64 -22.11
C LEU A 272 -7.17 -17.25 -22.47
N ARG A 273 -7.82 -16.51 -23.36
CA ARG A 273 -7.40 -15.12 -23.70
C ARG A 273 -7.54 -14.20 -22.49
N ARG A 274 -8.62 -14.39 -21.73
CA ARG A 274 -8.87 -13.67 -20.48
C ARG A 274 -7.84 -14.04 -19.42
N LEU A 275 -7.49 -15.32 -19.30
CA LEU A 275 -6.46 -15.79 -18.39
C LEU A 275 -5.06 -15.31 -18.79
N PHE A 276 -4.76 -15.24 -20.08
CA PHE A 276 -3.51 -14.65 -20.58
C PHE A 276 -3.40 -13.17 -20.19
N ALA A 277 -4.47 -12.39 -20.39
CA ALA A 277 -4.51 -10.99 -19.96
C ALA A 277 -4.40 -10.85 -18.43
N ALA A 278 -5.02 -11.75 -17.65
CA ALA A 278 -4.83 -11.81 -16.21
C ALA A 278 -3.37 -12.10 -15.84
N GLY A 279 -2.74 -13.06 -16.52
CA GLY A 279 -1.33 -13.40 -16.38
C GLY A 279 -0.44 -12.18 -16.61
N LEU A 280 -0.66 -11.45 -17.71
CA LEU A 280 0.09 -10.23 -18.04
C LEU A 280 0.05 -9.21 -16.89
N LEU A 281 -1.14 -8.97 -16.33
CA LEU A 281 -1.30 -8.05 -15.20
C LEU A 281 -0.72 -8.59 -13.89
N PHE A 282 -0.77 -9.91 -13.64
CA PHE A 282 -0.06 -10.53 -12.51
C PHE A 282 1.46 -10.39 -12.65
N GLY A 283 1.99 -10.57 -13.85
CA GLY A 283 3.40 -10.34 -14.18
C GLY A 283 3.81 -8.89 -13.92
N LEU A 284 3.03 -7.92 -14.41
CA LEU A 284 3.24 -6.50 -14.14
C LEU A 284 3.11 -6.14 -12.66
N ALA A 285 2.15 -6.71 -11.93
CA ALA A 285 2.02 -6.51 -10.48
C ALA A 285 3.29 -6.96 -9.76
N THR A 286 3.83 -8.12 -10.15
CA THR A 286 5.11 -8.66 -9.65
C THR A 286 6.29 -7.78 -10.07
N ALA A 287 6.24 -7.19 -11.26
CA ALA A 287 7.27 -6.29 -11.77
C ALA A 287 7.37 -4.99 -10.96
N PHE A 288 6.23 -4.40 -10.60
CA PHE A 288 6.20 -3.25 -9.69
C PHE A 288 6.66 -3.65 -8.30
N ARG A 289 6.18 -4.80 -7.82
CA ARG A 289 6.42 -5.25 -6.46
C ARG A 289 6.54 -6.77 -6.43
N MET A 290 7.77 -7.26 -6.38
CA MET A 290 8.07 -8.70 -6.41
C MET A 290 7.40 -9.51 -5.28
N GLN A 291 7.10 -8.86 -4.15
CA GLN A 291 6.37 -9.44 -3.02
C GLN A 291 4.92 -9.80 -3.37
N LEU A 292 4.39 -9.29 -4.49
CA LEU A 292 3.08 -9.70 -5.01
C LEU A 292 3.16 -10.96 -5.88
N GLY A 293 4.37 -11.43 -6.22
CA GLY A 293 4.58 -12.70 -6.94
C GLY A 293 3.94 -13.91 -6.25
N PRO A 294 4.13 -14.11 -4.94
CA PRO A 294 3.42 -15.15 -4.19
C PRO A 294 1.89 -15.03 -4.26
N LEU A 295 1.32 -13.82 -4.25
CA LEU A 295 -0.13 -13.61 -4.37
C LEU A 295 -0.62 -13.98 -5.79
N ALA A 296 0.15 -13.61 -6.81
CA ALA A 296 -0.11 -14.02 -8.19
C ALA A 296 -0.05 -15.55 -8.34
N ALA A 297 0.94 -16.20 -7.73
CA ALA A 297 1.07 -17.66 -7.72
C ALA A 297 -0.13 -18.34 -7.03
N LEU A 298 -0.50 -17.90 -5.82
CA LEU A 298 -1.70 -18.38 -5.12
C LEU A 298 -2.95 -18.27 -6.00
N SER A 299 -3.11 -17.12 -6.65
CA SER A 299 -4.23 -16.86 -7.56
C SER A 299 -4.22 -17.80 -8.77
N ALA A 300 -3.04 -18.04 -9.35
CA ALA A 300 -2.87 -18.95 -10.47
C ALA A 300 -3.17 -20.40 -10.09
N PHE A 301 -2.72 -20.88 -8.92
CA PHE A 301 -3.07 -22.21 -8.41
C PHE A 301 -4.57 -22.36 -8.16
N TRP A 302 -5.19 -21.35 -7.54
CA TRP A 302 -6.63 -21.37 -7.25
C TRP A 302 -7.50 -21.42 -8.51
N VAL A 303 -7.10 -20.69 -9.56
CA VAL A 303 -7.84 -20.60 -10.82
C VAL A 303 -7.50 -21.77 -11.75
N GLY A 304 -6.23 -22.16 -11.80
CA GLY A 304 -5.70 -23.24 -12.63
C GLY A 304 -6.23 -24.60 -12.21
N ARG A 305 -6.29 -24.89 -10.89
CA ARG A 305 -6.73 -26.17 -10.33
C ARG A 305 -6.01 -27.35 -11.03
N LEU A 306 -6.77 -28.25 -11.65
CA LEU A 306 -6.26 -29.42 -12.38
C LEU A 306 -6.15 -29.19 -13.91
N HIS A 307 -6.29 -27.94 -14.38
CA HIS A 307 -6.36 -27.64 -15.82
C HIS A 307 -5.06 -27.00 -16.34
N PRO A 308 -4.15 -27.77 -16.98
CA PRO A 308 -2.83 -27.29 -17.40
C PRO A 308 -2.89 -26.11 -18.38
N ALA A 309 -3.88 -26.07 -19.28
CA ALA A 309 -4.05 -24.98 -20.23
C ALA A 309 -4.24 -23.60 -19.55
N ARG A 310 -4.83 -23.58 -18.35
CA ARG A 310 -5.01 -22.33 -17.58
C ARG A 310 -3.68 -21.84 -17.03
N TYR A 311 -2.84 -22.74 -16.51
CA TYR A 311 -1.49 -22.42 -16.08
C TYR A 311 -0.64 -21.93 -17.23
N LEU A 312 -0.74 -22.56 -18.40
CA LEU A 312 -0.02 -22.11 -19.59
C LEU A 312 -0.41 -20.68 -19.98
N ALA A 313 -1.72 -20.38 -20.04
CA ALA A 313 -2.18 -19.03 -20.36
C ALA A 313 -1.72 -17.98 -19.33
N LEU A 314 -1.92 -18.25 -18.03
CA LEU A 314 -1.50 -17.37 -16.95
C LEU A 314 0.02 -17.20 -16.91
N GLY A 315 0.77 -18.28 -17.09
CA GLY A 315 2.23 -18.31 -17.07
C GLY A 315 2.83 -17.55 -18.25
N LEU A 316 2.36 -17.78 -19.48
CA LEU A 316 2.81 -17.04 -20.66
C LEU A 316 2.53 -15.53 -20.52
N GLY A 317 1.32 -15.17 -20.08
CA GLY A 317 1.01 -13.78 -19.78
C GLY A 317 1.93 -13.21 -18.70
N GLY A 318 2.12 -13.94 -17.60
CA GLY A 318 2.95 -13.54 -16.47
C GLY A 318 4.41 -13.30 -16.84
N VAL A 319 5.00 -14.20 -17.63
CA VAL A 319 6.37 -14.05 -18.14
C VAL A 319 6.50 -12.81 -19.01
N ILE A 320 5.53 -12.52 -19.88
CA ILE A 320 5.54 -11.31 -20.72
C ILE A 320 5.39 -10.05 -19.85
N GLY A 321 4.47 -10.06 -18.89
CA GLY A 321 4.23 -8.93 -18.00
C GLY A 321 5.45 -8.61 -17.13
N LEU A 322 6.07 -9.63 -16.52
CA LEU A 322 7.30 -9.47 -15.75
C LEU A 322 8.50 -9.10 -16.66
N GLY A 323 8.49 -9.63 -17.88
CA GLY A 323 9.53 -9.46 -18.88
C GLY A 323 9.82 -8.01 -19.27
N VAL A 324 8.88 -7.08 -19.02
CA VAL A 324 9.08 -5.63 -19.22
C VAL A 324 10.29 -5.09 -18.44
N LEU A 325 10.62 -5.68 -17.28
CA LEU A 325 11.79 -5.27 -16.50
C LEU A 325 13.11 -5.63 -17.17
N GLY A 326 13.17 -6.70 -17.97
CA GLY A 326 14.41 -7.12 -18.62
C GLY A 326 15.01 -6.02 -19.50
N PRO A 327 14.29 -5.56 -20.54
CA PRO A 327 14.74 -4.47 -21.40
C PRO A 327 14.91 -3.15 -20.66
N LEU A 328 14.03 -2.85 -19.70
CA LEU A 328 14.11 -1.61 -18.93
C LEU A 328 15.39 -1.56 -18.08
N ASP A 329 15.65 -2.61 -17.29
CA ASP A 329 16.83 -2.69 -16.45
C ASP A 329 18.11 -2.78 -17.29
N PHE A 330 18.06 -3.43 -18.45
CA PHE A 330 19.18 -3.40 -19.40
C PHE A 330 19.48 -1.97 -19.89
N ALA A 331 18.44 -1.21 -20.24
CA ALA A 331 18.60 0.19 -20.67
C ALA A 331 19.09 1.12 -19.56
N THR A 332 18.77 0.84 -18.28
CA THR A 332 19.10 1.74 -17.17
C THR A 332 20.33 1.33 -16.37
N PHE A 333 20.64 0.03 -16.31
CA PHE A 333 21.73 -0.54 -15.50
C PHE A 333 22.70 -1.41 -16.30
N GLY A 334 22.44 -1.66 -17.59
CA GLY A 334 23.29 -2.50 -18.45
C GLY A 334 23.11 -4.01 -18.26
N VAL A 335 22.29 -4.45 -17.30
CA VAL A 335 22.05 -5.87 -16.99
C VAL A 335 20.53 -6.13 -16.94
N PRO A 336 20.00 -7.11 -17.69
CA PRO A 336 18.58 -7.40 -17.67
C PRO A 336 18.15 -7.93 -16.29
N PHE A 337 16.98 -7.49 -15.81
CA PHE A 337 16.42 -7.84 -14.50
C PHE A 337 17.32 -7.50 -13.28
N ASN A 338 18.26 -6.57 -13.43
CA ASN A 338 19.16 -6.15 -12.35
C ASN A 338 18.40 -5.72 -11.09
N SER A 339 17.26 -5.03 -11.24
CA SER A 339 16.45 -4.56 -10.11
C SER A 339 16.00 -5.69 -9.19
N ILE A 340 15.54 -6.80 -9.75
CA ILE A 340 15.11 -7.97 -8.97
C ILE A 340 16.32 -8.64 -8.34
N LEU A 341 17.39 -8.85 -9.11
CA LEU A 341 18.60 -9.55 -8.64
C LEU A 341 19.23 -8.81 -7.45
N GLN A 342 19.42 -7.50 -7.57
CA GLN A 342 20.01 -6.67 -6.53
C GLN A 342 19.05 -6.51 -5.34
N TYR A 343 17.75 -6.40 -5.58
CA TYR A 343 16.78 -6.42 -4.48
C TYR A 343 16.91 -7.71 -3.65
N VAL A 344 16.92 -8.88 -4.29
CA VAL A 344 17.06 -10.16 -3.58
C VAL A 344 18.41 -10.26 -2.87
N LYS A 345 19.49 -9.78 -3.50
CA LYS A 345 20.83 -9.75 -2.88
C LYS A 345 20.87 -8.91 -1.60
N TYR A 346 20.39 -7.67 -1.66
CA TYR A 346 20.55 -6.70 -0.55
C TYR A 346 19.42 -6.74 0.48
N VAL A 347 18.21 -7.14 0.07
CA VAL A 347 17.05 -7.22 0.98
C VAL A 347 16.76 -8.65 1.41
N GLY A 348 17.15 -9.66 0.61
CA GLY A 348 17.06 -11.05 1.05
C GLY A 348 18.03 -11.38 2.18
N SER A 349 19.17 -10.67 2.26
CA SER A 349 20.14 -10.80 3.35
C SER A 349 19.67 -10.23 4.69
N SER A 350 18.64 -9.37 4.70
CA SER A 350 18.08 -8.77 5.92
C SER A 350 16.82 -9.49 6.44
N ILE A 351 16.39 -10.57 5.79
CA ILE A 351 15.29 -11.42 6.28
C ILE A 351 15.83 -12.31 7.42
N GLY A 352 15.53 -11.95 8.67
CA GLY A 352 15.87 -12.74 9.87
C GLY A 352 17.02 -12.20 10.72
N GLU A 353 17.53 -10.99 10.46
CA GLU A 353 18.50 -10.31 11.34
C GLU A 353 17.81 -9.73 12.58
N THR A 354 17.55 -10.62 13.54
CA THR A 354 16.75 -10.33 14.72
C THR A 354 17.44 -9.50 15.81
N GLU A 355 18.78 -9.34 15.79
CA GLU A 355 19.47 -8.81 16.97
C GLU A 355 19.78 -7.31 16.94
N THR A 356 19.76 -6.63 15.79
CA THR A 356 19.86 -5.16 15.67
C THR A 356 19.50 -4.70 14.25
N GLY A 357 18.44 -5.27 13.65
CA GLY A 357 18.12 -5.06 12.23
C GLY A 357 18.28 -3.59 11.79
N ASN A 358 19.06 -3.37 10.72
CA ASN A 358 19.43 -2.05 10.19
C ASN A 358 18.23 -1.12 9.87
N TRP A 359 17.01 -1.63 9.88
CA TRP A 359 15.79 -0.98 9.38
C TRP A 359 14.64 -0.92 10.39
N GLY A 360 14.90 -1.26 11.66
CA GLY A 360 13.92 -1.18 12.76
C GLY A 360 12.95 -2.37 12.85
N TYR A 361 12.51 -2.70 14.07
CA TYR A 361 11.61 -3.81 14.36
C TYR A 361 10.20 -3.31 14.67
N VAL A 362 9.21 -3.84 13.96
CA VAL A 362 7.79 -3.58 14.23
C VAL A 362 7.09 -4.91 14.56
N PRO A 363 6.46 -5.07 15.74
CA PRO A 363 5.78 -6.30 16.12
C PRO A 363 4.65 -6.73 15.18
N TRP A 364 4.39 -8.04 15.10
CA TRP A 364 3.36 -8.63 14.22
C TRP A 364 1.93 -8.14 14.53
N TYR A 365 1.62 -7.88 15.79
CA TYR A 365 0.28 -7.43 16.21
C TYR A 365 -0.08 -6.03 15.70
N ASN A 366 0.86 -5.29 15.11
CA ASN A 366 0.58 -3.96 14.58
C ASN A 366 -0.31 -3.97 13.33
N TYR A 367 -0.27 -5.00 12.48
CA TYR A 367 -1.19 -5.07 11.34
C TYR A 367 -2.66 -5.18 11.76
N PRO A 368 -3.07 -6.14 12.63
CA PRO A 368 -4.44 -6.15 13.15
C PRO A 368 -4.75 -4.90 13.99
N GLY A 369 -3.77 -4.37 14.73
CA GLY A 369 -3.91 -3.10 15.46
C GLY A 369 -4.25 -1.93 14.54
N TRP A 370 -3.53 -1.76 13.42
CA TRP A 370 -3.79 -0.71 12.43
C TRP A 370 -5.14 -0.89 11.73
N LEU A 371 -5.55 -2.12 11.41
CA LEU A 371 -6.88 -2.36 10.83
C LEU A 371 -7.98 -1.90 11.78
N VAL A 372 -7.88 -2.22 13.07
CA VAL A 372 -8.83 -1.76 14.10
C VAL A 372 -8.75 -0.25 14.29
N ALA A 373 -7.54 0.33 14.35
CA ALA A 373 -7.35 1.75 14.59
C ALA A 373 -7.79 2.63 13.41
N PHE A 374 -7.53 2.22 12.18
CA PHE A 374 -7.92 2.95 10.97
C PHE A 374 -9.42 2.88 10.70
N TYR A 375 -10.03 1.70 10.91
CA TYR A 375 -11.46 1.51 10.65
C TYR A 375 -12.34 1.81 11.87
N SER A 376 -11.75 1.91 13.07
CA SER A 376 -12.42 2.34 14.30
C SER A 376 -13.77 1.61 14.48
N GLY A 377 -14.83 2.33 14.84
CA GLY A 377 -16.18 1.77 15.00
C GLY A 377 -16.79 1.14 13.74
N ALA A 378 -16.26 1.41 12.54
CA ALA A 378 -16.70 0.76 11.32
C ALA A 378 -16.13 -0.66 11.14
N PHE A 379 -15.08 -1.03 11.89
CA PHE A 379 -14.41 -2.33 11.76
C PHE A 379 -15.37 -3.52 11.88
N PRO A 380 -16.26 -3.63 12.90
CA PRO A 380 -17.16 -4.79 13.03
C PRO A 380 -18.13 -4.92 11.85
N LEU A 381 -18.63 -3.79 11.35
CA LEU A 381 -19.54 -3.76 10.19
C LEU A 381 -18.84 -4.23 8.92
N LEU A 382 -17.64 -3.69 8.65
CA LEU A 382 -16.82 -4.10 7.50
C LEU A 382 -16.42 -5.57 7.60
N LEU A 383 -16.03 -6.05 8.79
CA LEU A 383 -15.69 -7.45 9.02
C LEU A 383 -16.89 -8.36 8.74
N LEU A 384 -18.05 -8.10 9.35
CA LEU A 384 -19.24 -8.93 9.19
C LEU A 384 -19.71 -8.98 7.73
N THR A 385 -19.81 -7.81 7.09
CA THR A 385 -20.23 -7.72 5.68
C THR A 385 -19.19 -8.33 4.75
N GLY A 386 -17.90 -8.16 5.05
CA GLY A 386 -16.80 -8.81 4.34
C GLY A 386 -16.88 -10.33 4.39
N LEU A 387 -17.19 -10.91 5.55
CA LEU A 387 -17.38 -12.36 5.71
C LEU A 387 -18.62 -12.87 4.94
N ILE A 388 -19.68 -12.08 4.86
CA ILE A 388 -20.85 -12.41 4.02
C ILE A 388 -20.44 -12.43 2.54
N GLY A 389 -19.74 -11.38 2.07
CA GLY A 389 -19.25 -11.29 0.70
C GLY A 389 -18.23 -12.38 0.34
N ALA A 390 -17.38 -12.79 1.30
CA ALA A 390 -16.37 -13.83 1.10
C ALA A 390 -16.97 -15.17 0.69
N ARG A 391 -18.23 -15.46 1.05
CA ARG A 391 -18.95 -16.66 0.58
C ARG A 391 -19.13 -16.68 -0.95
N ARG A 392 -19.18 -15.51 -1.58
CA ARG A 392 -19.31 -15.36 -3.05
C ARG A 392 -17.96 -15.44 -3.75
N LEU A 393 -16.94 -14.85 -3.14
CA LEU A 393 -15.63 -14.63 -3.75
C LEU A 393 -14.49 -15.01 -2.76
N PRO A 394 -14.35 -16.29 -2.39
CA PRO A 394 -13.44 -16.71 -1.32
C PRO A 394 -11.96 -16.46 -1.65
N LEU A 395 -11.59 -16.48 -2.93
CA LEU A 395 -10.21 -16.21 -3.37
C LEU A 395 -9.74 -14.80 -2.93
N LEU A 396 -10.64 -13.82 -2.91
CA LEU A 396 -10.30 -12.44 -2.61
C LEU A 396 -9.90 -12.30 -1.13
N LEU A 397 -10.61 -13.01 -0.25
CA LEU A 397 -10.25 -13.11 1.17
C LEU A 397 -8.95 -13.90 1.35
N ALA A 398 -8.79 -15.02 0.63
CA ALA A 398 -7.57 -15.83 0.69
C ALA A 398 -6.33 -15.02 0.29
N VAL A 399 -6.41 -14.22 -0.78
CA VAL A 399 -5.31 -13.33 -1.22
C VAL A 399 -5.00 -12.27 -0.16
N PHE A 400 -6.02 -11.64 0.44
CA PHE A 400 -5.79 -10.68 1.51
C PHE A 400 -5.12 -11.32 2.75
N LEU A 401 -5.66 -12.44 3.22
CA LEU A 401 -5.11 -13.14 4.39
C LEU A 401 -3.69 -13.64 4.13
N PHE A 402 -3.43 -14.15 2.92
CA PHE A 402 -2.09 -14.57 2.53
C PHE A 402 -1.12 -13.39 2.44
N ASN A 403 -1.54 -12.24 1.90
CA ASN A 403 -0.74 -11.01 1.92
C ASN A 403 -0.35 -10.63 3.35
N VAL A 404 -1.33 -10.52 4.24
CA VAL A 404 -1.07 -10.18 5.65
C VAL A 404 -0.16 -11.21 6.31
N ALA A 405 -0.38 -12.51 6.09
CA ALA A 405 0.45 -13.58 6.63
C ALA A 405 1.92 -13.49 6.19
N LEU A 406 2.18 -13.21 4.90
CA LEU A 406 3.55 -13.00 4.41
C LEU A 406 4.19 -11.78 5.08
N LEU A 407 3.43 -10.70 5.25
CA LEU A 407 3.92 -9.49 5.90
C LEU A 407 4.20 -9.66 7.39
N MET A 408 3.58 -10.63 8.08
CA MET A 408 3.89 -10.95 9.47
C MET A 408 5.31 -11.48 9.65
N VAL A 409 5.84 -12.19 8.65
CA VAL A 409 7.19 -12.77 8.66
C VAL A 409 8.27 -11.71 8.43
N VAL A 410 7.92 -10.59 7.79
CA VAL A 410 8.86 -9.50 7.51
C VAL A 410 9.01 -8.60 8.73
N GLU A 411 10.25 -8.33 9.14
CA GLU A 411 10.56 -7.54 10.34
C GLU A 411 10.11 -6.08 10.20
N MET A 412 10.43 -5.45 9.07
CA MET A 412 9.99 -4.10 8.74
C MET A 412 8.51 -4.10 8.33
N LYS A 413 7.67 -3.38 9.08
CA LYS A 413 6.23 -3.28 8.79
C LYS A 413 5.82 -1.85 8.53
N SER A 414 4.97 -1.68 7.52
CA SER A 414 4.37 -0.39 7.18
C SER A 414 2.92 -0.61 6.76
N PRO A 415 1.97 0.25 7.16
CA PRO A 415 0.56 0.05 6.85
C PRO A 415 0.29 -0.08 5.34
N ARG A 416 1.07 0.62 4.50
CA ARG A 416 0.95 0.58 3.04
C ARG A 416 1.14 -0.80 2.43
N TYR A 417 1.87 -1.70 3.09
CA TYR A 417 2.11 -3.05 2.57
C TYR A 417 0.83 -3.90 2.54
N MET A 418 -0.18 -3.55 3.35
CA MET A 418 -1.49 -4.20 3.30
C MET A 418 -2.35 -3.73 2.12
N TYR A 419 -2.04 -2.56 1.54
CA TYR A 419 -2.86 -1.91 0.51
C TYR A 419 -3.26 -2.82 -0.66
N PRO A 420 -2.39 -3.71 -1.20
CA PRO A 420 -2.77 -4.67 -2.25
C PRO A 420 -3.99 -5.53 -1.95
N GLY A 421 -4.26 -5.81 -0.68
CA GLY A 421 -5.44 -6.58 -0.27
C GLY A 421 -6.63 -5.73 0.20
N ILE A 422 -6.44 -4.44 0.47
CA ILE A 422 -7.49 -3.55 0.99
C ILE A 422 -8.68 -3.41 0.02
N PRO A 423 -8.49 -3.07 -1.28
CA PRO A 423 -9.61 -3.00 -2.22
C PRO A 423 -10.39 -4.32 -2.35
N LEU A 424 -9.73 -5.46 -2.12
CA LEU A 424 -10.36 -6.78 -2.19
C LEU A 424 -11.35 -6.97 -1.04
N VAL A 425 -10.94 -6.72 0.20
CA VAL A 425 -11.82 -6.86 1.38
C VAL A 425 -12.93 -5.81 1.41
N LEU A 426 -12.67 -4.60 0.92
CA LEU A 426 -13.71 -3.57 0.75
C LEU A 426 -14.74 -3.98 -0.31
N THR A 427 -14.32 -4.64 -1.40
CA THR A 427 -15.24 -5.20 -2.38
C THR A 427 -16.11 -6.29 -1.76
N LEU A 428 -15.52 -7.20 -0.96
CA LEU A 428 -16.29 -8.21 -0.23
C LEU A 428 -17.29 -7.56 0.73
N SER A 429 -16.87 -6.53 1.45
CA SER A 429 -17.72 -5.74 2.35
C SER A 429 -18.89 -5.11 1.58
N GLY A 430 -18.62 -4.49 0.42
CA GLY A 430 -19.64 -3.92 -0.45
C GLY A 430 -20.66 -4.94 -0.96
N ILE A 431 -20.21 -6.15 -1.32
CA ILE A 431 -21.11 -7.25 -1.72
C ILE A 431 -22.00 -7.67 -0.54
N GLY A 432 -21.41 -7.90 0.64
CA GLY A 432 -22.19 -8.28 1.83
C GLY A 432 -23.15 -7.20 2.31
N MET A 433 -22.74 -5.93 2.25
CA MET A 433 -23.60 -4.78 2.53
C MET A 433 -24.79 -4.72 1.56
N ALA A 434 -24.54 -4.92 0.26
CA ALA A 434 -25.60 -4.93 -0.74
C ALA A 434 -26.61 -6.07 -0.49
N GLU A 435 -26.11 -7.26 -0.13
CA GLU A 435 -26.96 -8.41 0.17
C GLU A 435 -27.85 -8.14 1.40
N LEU A 436 -27.30 -7.58 2.48
CA LEU A 436 -28.09 -7.19 3.66
C LEU A 436 -29.10 -6.08 3.34
N THR A 437 -28.67 -5.05 2.63
CA THR A 437 -29.50 -3.90 2.22
C THR A 437 -30.72 -4.37 1.42
N LEU A 438 -30.49 -5.24 0.42
CA LEU A 438 -31.57 -5.79 -0.40
C LEU A 438 -32.50 -6.69 0.43
N ARG A 439 -31.96 -7.56 1.30
CA ARG A 439 -32.80 -8.40 2.18
C ARG A 439 -33.73 -7.58 3.09
N LEU A 440 -33.27 -6.43 3.57
CA LEU A 440 -34.03 -5.59 4.52
C LEU A 440 -35.03 -4.65 3.83
N TRP A 441 -34.69 -4.13 2.64
CA TRP A 441 -35.40 -3.01 2.04
C TRP A 441 -35.82 -3.20 0.59
N GLU A 442 -35.51 -4.33 -0.06
CA GLU A 442 -36.02 -4.64 -1.40
C GLU A 442 -37.56 -4.67 -1.39
N GLY A 443 -38.17 -4.08 -2.41
CA GLY A 443 -39.62 -3.90 -2.51
C GLY A 443 -40.21 -2.77 -1.62
N ARG A 444 -39.49 -2.32 -0.58
CA ARG A 444 -39.90 -1.19 0.28
C ARG A 444 -39.35 0.15 -0.19
N VAL A 445 -38.11 0.15 -0.69
CA VAL A 445 -37.40 1.34 -1.17
C VAL A 445 -36.99 1.11 -2.62
N ARG A 446 -37.09 2.14 -3.47
CA ARG A 446 -36.64 2.04 -4.86
C ARG A 446 -35.14 1.73 -4.90
N THR A 447 -34.74 0.76 -5.70
CA THR A 447 -33.34 0.32 -5.82
C THR A 447 -32.37 1.46 -6.14
N ALA A 448 -32.80 2.46 -6.90
CA ALA A 448 -31.99 3.65 -7.21
C ALA A 448 -31.65 4.46 -5.95
N TRP A 449 -32.58 4.60 -5.01
CA TRP A 449 -32.34 5.30 -3.73
C TRP A 449 -31.41 4.49 -2.83
N LEU A 450 -31.54 3.17 -2.80
CA LEU A 450 -30.60 2.30 -2.08
C LEU A 450 -29.19 2.41 -2.65
N ALA A 451 -29.05 2.43 -3.98
CA ALA A 451 -27.77 2.60 -4.65
C ALA A 451 -27.14 3.98 -4.36
N ALA A 452 -27.92 5.07 -4.49
CA ALA A 452 -27.47 6.42 -4.16
C ALA A 452 -27.09 6.55 -2.67
N GLY A 453 -27.92 6.03 -1.77
CA GLY A 453 -27.66 5.98 -0.34
C GLY A 453 -26.40 5.20 0.00
N GLY A 454 -26.11 4.10 -0.72
CA GLY A 454 -24.87 3.35 -0.58
C GLY A 454 -23.62 4.16 -0.95
N ILE A 455 -23.68 4.96 -2.02
CA ILE A 455 -22.56 5.84 -2.42
C ILE A 455 -22.32 6.90 -1.35
N VAL A 456 -23.40 7.57 -0.91
CA VAL A 456 -23.32 8.60 0.13
C VAL A 456 -22.79 8.01 1.43
N PHE A 457 -23.28 6.84 1.84
CA PHE A 457 -22.81 6.13 3.02
C PHE A 457 -21.31 5.87 2.97
N VAL A 458 -20.80 5.32 1.86
CA VAL A 458 -19.36 5.05 1.71
C VAL A 458 -18.55 6.34 1.71
N ALA A 459 -18.99 7.39 1.00
CA ALA A 459 -18.28 8.67 0.96
C ALA A 459 -18.22 9.35 2.35
N VAL A 460 -19.33 9.36 3.08
CA VAL A 460 -19.41 9.94 4.43
C VAL A 460 -18.58 9.12 5.42
N MET A 461 -18.72 7.78 5.44
CA MET A 461 -17.93 6.91 6.32
C MET A 461 -16.44 7.05 6.03
N SER A 462 -16.05 7.07 4.75
CA SER A 462 -14.68 7.31 4.33
C SER A 462 -14.15 8.65 4.81
N GLY A 463 -14.92 9.74 4.63
CA GLY A 463 -14.54 11.08 5.09
C GLY A 463 -14.38 11.17 6.60
N LEU A 464 -15.30 10.57 7.36
CA LEU A 464 -15.23 10.53 8.83
C LEU A 464 -14.02 9.75 9.33
N LEU A 465 -13.76 8.56 8.79
CA LEU A 465 -12.59 7.77 9.16
C LEU A 465 -11.29 8.48 8.75
N GLY A 466 -11.24 9.02 7.53
CA GLY A 466 -10.08 9.78 7.06
C GLY A 466 -9.79 11.04 7.87
N ALA A 467 -10.81 11.69 8.44
CA ALA A 467 -10.66 12.93 9.21
C ALA A 467 -10.44 12.72 10.72
N PHE A 468 -10.99 11.64 11.30
CA PHE A 468 -11.04 11.48 12.77
C PHE A 468 -10.45 10.16 13.29
N SER A 469 -10.16 9.17 12.45
CA SER A 469 -9.54 7.92 12.90
C SER A 469 -8.04 8.07 13.09
N HIS A 470 -7.37 6.99 13.51
CA HIS A 470 -5.91 6.95 13.59
C HIS A 470 -5.21 7.20 12.24
N PHE A 471 -5.95 7.20 11.12
CA PHE A 471 -5.42 7.54 9.82
C PHE A 471 -5.22 9.06 9.60
N ALA A 472 -5.94 9.91 10.32
CA ALA A 472 -5.99 11.36 10.04
C ALA A 472 -4.62 12.06 9.96
N PRO A 473 -3.63 11.75 10.83
CA PRO A 473 -2.31 12.38 10.75
C PRO A 473 -1.57 12.13 9.43
N HIS A 474 -1.85 11.01 8.74
CA HIS A 474 -1.19 10.65 7.48
C HIS A 474 -1.42 11.70 6.37
N TRP A 475 -2.53 12.44 6.41
CA TRP A 475 -2.79 13.51 5.44
C TRP A 475 -1.83 14.68 5.54
N LEU A 476 -1.10 14.80 6.66
CA LEU A 476 -0.26 15.96 6.98
C LEU A 476 1.24 15.61 7.06
N VAL A 477 1.62 14.32 7.00
CA VAL A 477 3.02 13.91 7.11
C VAL A 477 3.83 14.45 5.93
N GLY A 478 4.93 15.14 6.21
CA GLY A 478 5.77 15.77 5.19
C GLY A 478 5.19 17.05 4.59
N ARG A 479 3.97 17.47 4.98
CA ARG A 479 3.34 18.70 4.49
C ARG A 479 4.13 19.93 4.91
N GLY A 480 4.67 19.93 6.14
CA GLY A 480 5.41 21.06 6.69
C GLY A 480 6.64 21.38 5.85
N THR A 481 7.42 20.35 5.48
CA THR A 481 8.62 20.54 4.65
C THR A 481 8.27 21.02 3.25
N MET A 482 7.18 20.53 2.65
CA MET A 482 6.70 21.04 1.35
C MET A 482 6.29 22.51 1.41
N LEU A 483 5.57 22.94 2.45
CA LEU A 483 5.17 24.34 2.63
C LEU A 483 6.37 25.25 2.91
N ALA A 484 7.32 24.79 3.73
CA ALA A 484 8.57 25.49 4.00
C ALA A 484 9.37 25.71 2.70
N THR A 485 9.54 24.68 1.87
CA THR A 485 10.21 24.81 0.57
C THR A 485 9.45 25.74 -0.37
N ARG A 486 8.11 25.74 -0.37
CA ARG A 486 7.31 26.69 -1.16
C ARG A 486 7.53 28.15 -0.75
N GLN A 487 7.63 28.42 0.55
CA GLN A 487 7.94 29.76 1.05
C GLN A 487 9.30 30.23 0.51
N VAL A 488 10.32 29.38 0.58
CA VAL A 488 11.66 29.68 0.05
C VAL A 488 11.64 29.84 -1.47
N ASN A 489 10.89 28.99 -2.19
CA ASN A 489 10.73 29.11 -3.64
C ASN A 489 10.09 30.43 -4.08
N ALA A 490 9.26 31.05 -3.24
CA ALA A 490 8.62 32.33 -3.51
C ALA A 490 9.52 33.54 -3.18
N ALA A 491 10.58 33.36 -2.40
CA ALA A 491 11.50 34.42 -2.00
C ALA A 491 12.45 34.79 -3.17
N PRO A 492 12.43 36.05 -3.66
CA PRO A 492 13.25 36.47 -4.80
C PRO A 492 14.74 36.59 -4.45
N ASP A 493 15.04 36.82 -3.18
CA ASP A 493 16.39 36.94 -2.59
C ASP A 493 17.01 35.58 -2.25
N ALA A 494 16.29 34.46 -2.40
CA ALA A 494 16.82 33.14 -2.09
C ALA A 494 17.98 32.77 -3.04
N CYS A 495 19.20 32.74 -2.49
CA CYS A 495 20.43 32.37 -3.21
C CYS A 495 20.93 30.97 -2.86
N GLY A 496 20.41 30.35 -1.80
CA GLY A 496 20.70 28.96 -1.44
C GLY A 496 19.79 28.48 -0.31
N LEU A 497 19.46 27.20 -0.33
CA LEU A 497 18.64 26.54 0.68
C LEU A 497 19.42 25.40 1.34
N ALA A 498 19.53 25.40 2.67
CA ALA A 498 20.07 24.26 3.42
C ALA A 498 18.97 23.42 4.09
N ILE A 499 19.20 22.11 4.12
CA ILE A 499 18.50 21.18 5.02
C ILE A 499 19.38 20.96 6.25
N VAL A 500 18.82 21.20 7.44
CA VAL A 500 19.55 21.12 8.71
C VAL A 500 18.81 20.25 9.74
N PRO A 501 19.43 19.18 10.27
CA PRO A 501 20.74 18.68 9.88
C PRO A 501 20.72 18.08 8.47
N GLY A 502 21.86 18.10 7.77
CA GLY A 502 21.97 17.52 6.42
C GLY A 502 21.66 16.02 6.37
N SER A 503 21.77 15.30 7.50
CA SER A 503 21.33 13.90 7.63
C SER A 503 19.82 13.72 7.48
N ALA A 504 19.02 14.76 7.71
CA ALA A 504 17.57 14.76 7.50
C ALA A 504 17.15 14.95 6.04
N TRP A 505 18.07 14.78 5.07
CA TRP A 505 17.81 14.94 3.64
C TRP A 505 16.59 14.11 3.17
N TRP A 506 16.39 12.93 3.74
CA TRP A 506 15.30 12.00 3.39
C TRP A 506 13.91 12.45 3.87
N LEU A 507 13.84 13.41 4.80
CA LEU A 507 12.62 14.08 5.25
C LEU A 507 12.30 15.34 4.42
N SER A 508 13.27 15.83 3.65
CA SER A 508 13.15 17.07 2.89
C SER A 508 12.24 16.93 1.67
N GLY A 509 11.95 18.05 1.01
CA GLY A 509 11.26 18.08 -0.27
C GLY A 509 12.11 17.64 -1.47
N GLY A 510 13.42 17.41 -1.28
CA GLY A 510 14.36 17.09 -2.35
C GLY A 510 14.55 18.22 -3.38
N TYR A 511 15.30 17.94 -4.45
CA TYR A 511 15.39 18.87 -5.59
C TYR A 511 14.06 18.97 -6.32
N VAL A 512 13.24 17.90 -6.29
CA VAL A 512 11.92 17.90 -6.96
C VAL A 512 10.97 18.99 -6.47
N SER A 513 11.07 19.38 -5.19
CA SER A 513 10.25 20.45 -4.61
C SER A 513 10.94 21.82 -4.66
N THR A 514 12.24 21.87 -4.95
CA THR A 514 13.05 23.10 -4.90
C THR A 514 13.08 23.78 -6.26
N ALA A 515 12.99 25.10 -6.29
CA ALA A 515 13.07 25.85 -7.54
C ALA A 515 14.46 25.67 -8.19
N PRO A 516 14.57 25.45 -9.51
CA PRO A 516 15.86 25.19 -10.18
C PRO A 516 16.93 26.27 -10.02
N ARG A 517 16.52 27.50 -9.66
CA ARG A 517 17.44 28.62 -9.40
C ARG A 517 18.14 28.55 -8.04
N ILE A 518 17.63 27.74 -7.11
CA ILE A 518 18.07 27.70 -5.71
C ILE A 518 18.89 26.43 -5.50
N PRO A 519 20.22 26.54 -5.29
CA PRO A 519 21.05 25.41 -4.91
C PRO A 519 20.64 24.84 -3.54
N LEU A 520 20.68 23.52 -3.42
CA LEU A 520 20.30 22.80 -2.21
C LEU A 520 21.56 22.25 -1.50
N TYR A 521 21.67 22.50 -0.20
CA TYR A 521 22.83 22.14 0.63
C TYR A 521 22.43 21.27 1.82
N GLY A 522 23.34 20.42 2.27
CA GLY A 522 23.24 19.76 3.57
C GLY A 522 24.18 20.44 4.55
N ALA A 523 23.66 20.92 5.68
CA ALA A 523 24.47 21.64 6.66
C ALA A 523 24.23 21.14 8.09
N GLN A 524 25.22 21.39 8.95
CA GLN A 524 25.10 21.16 10.38
C GLN A 524 24.55 22.40 11.10
N ALA A 525 23.96 22.21 12.27
CA ALA A 525 23.43 23.32 13.07
C ALA A 525 24.46 23.97 14.00
N THR A 526 25.51 23.23 14.37
CA THR A 526 26.48 23.64 15.38
C THR A 526 27.91 23.23 15.01
N GLY A 527 28.90 23.95 15.53
CA GLY A 527 30.32 23.66 15.38
C GLY A 527 30.98 24.39 14.20
N ALA A 528 32.31 24.31 14.11
CA ALA A 528 33.11 25.04 13.11
C ALA A 528 32.69 24.76 11.66
N GLN A 529 32.22 23.55 11.37
CA GLN A 529 31.70 23.19 10.06
C GLN A 529 30.39 23.93 9.72
N ALA A 530 29.51 24.15 10.70
CA ALA A 530 28.27 24.88 10.50
C ALA A 530 28.53 26.36 10.17
N GLU A 531 29.48 27.00 10.86
CA GLU A 531 29.90 28.38 10.57
C GLU A 531 30.45 28.51 9.14
N ALA A 532 31.37 27.62 8.76
CA ALA A 532 31.96 27.61 7.42
C ALA A 532 30.90 27.38 6.31
N GLN A 533 29.99 26.44 6.53
CA GLN A 533 28.92 26.11 5.57
C GLN A 533 27.87 27.21 5.46
N SER A 534 27.62 27.96 6.54
CA SER A 534 26.56 28.97 6.60
C SER A 534 26.68 30.01 5.48
N ALA A 535 27.88 30.33 5.01
CA ALA A 535 28.09 31.30 3.94
C ALA A 535 27.50 30.85 2.58
N ALA A 536 27.22 29.55 2.39
CA ALA A 536 26.73 29.02 1.11
C ALA A 536 25.23 29.25 0.86
N PHE A 537 24.45 29.54 1.88
CA PHE A 537 22.99 29.66 1.81
C PHE A 537 22.47 30.78 2.69
N ASN A 538 21.36 31.39 2.29
CA ASN A 538 20.67 32.41 3.09
C ASN A 538 19.34 31.90 3.66
N TYR A 539 18.81 30.78 3.16
CA TYR A 539 17.66 30.09 3.73
C TYR A 539 18.06 28.70 4.25
N ALA A 540 17.43 28.29 5.36
CA ALA A 540 17.56 26.94 5.87
C ALA A 540 16.21 26.39 6.36
N ILE A 541 16.00 25.09 6.23
CA ILE A 541 14.84 24.38 6.78
C ILE A 541 15.34 23.39 7.83
N THR A 542 14.81 23.52 9.04
CA THR A 542 14.99 22.53 10.11
C THR A 542 13.75 21.65 10.26
N THR A 543 13.95 20.36 10.51
CA THR A 543 12.88 19.38 10.77
C THR A 543 13.46 18.22 11.58
N ALA A 544 12.60 17.43 12.22
CA ALA A 544 12.99 16.21 12.92
C ALA A 544 12.04 15.04 12.63
N ASP A 545 12.45 13.83 13.05
CA ASP A 545 11.71 12.59 12.81
C ASP A 545 10.43 12.50 13.62
N ALA A 546 10.50 12.80 14.92
CA ALA A 546 9.35 12.83 15.80
C ALA A 546 9.02 14.27 16.25
N PRO A 547 7.75 14.56 16.61
CA PRO A 547 7.34 15.87 17.13
C PRO A 547 8.05 16.27 18.44
N SER A 548 8.48 15.27 19.22
CA SER A 548 9.19 15.47 20.49
C SER A 548 10.69 15.71 20.32
N ASP A 549 11.24 15.44 19.15
CA ASP A 549 12.69 15.57 18.93
C ASP A 549 13.07 17.05 18.87
N PRO A 550 14.19 17.44 19.49
CA PRO A 550 14.61 18.84 19.51
C PRO A 550 14.95 19.30 18.09
N LEU A 551 14.35 20.42 17.67
CA LEU A 551 14.69 21.07 16.41
C LEU A 551 16.00 21.86 16.57
N PRO A 552 16.90 21.79 15.57
CA PRO A 552 18.11 22.61 15.59
C PRO A 552 17.80 24.12 15.60
N ASP A 553 18.56 24.87 16.40
CA ASP A 553 18.52 26.33 16.47
C ASP A 553 19.67 26.93 15.64
N LEU A 554 19.33 27.85 14.74
CA LEU A 554 20.27 28.50 13.83
C LEU A 554 20.53 29.97 14.19
N ALA A 555 19.94 30.48 15.28
CA ALA A 555 20.21 31.83 15.77
C ALA A 555 21.70 32.12 16.02
N PRO A 556 22.52 31.19 16.57
CA PRO A 556 23.96 31.41 16.72
C PRO A 556 24.72 31.62 15.42
N LEU A 557 24.18 31.13 14.29
CA LEU A 557 24.75 31.31 12.94
C LEU A 557 24.23 32.59 12.24
N GLY A 558 23.50 33.44 12.97
CA GLY A 558 22.94 34.70 12.45
C GLY A 558 21.62 34.53 11.69
N PHE A 559 20.95 33.38 11.77
CA PHE A 559 19.66 33.17 11.12
C PHE A 559 18.49 33.57 12.04
N ALA A 560 17.51 34.27 11.48
CA ALA A 560 16.22 34.51 12.13
C ALA A 560 15.19 33.48 11.67
N ARG A 561 14.41 32.93 12.61
CA ARG A 561 13.31 32.02 12.30
C ARG A 561 12.12 32.81 11.75
N LEU A 562 11.70 32.48 10.53
CA LEU A 562 10.59 33.17 9.85
C LEU A 562 9.23 32.53 10.15
N ALA A 563 9.14 31.20 10.03
CA ALA A 563 7.89 30.47 10.19
C ALA A 563 8.16 29.01 10.56
N CYS A 564 7.19 28.34 11.17
CA CYS A 564 7.18 26.89 11.35
C CYS A 564 5.84 26.32 10.88
N TYR A 565 5.90 25.17 10.22
CA TYR A 565 4.74 24.50 9.66
C TYR A 565 4.58 23.11 10.27
N GLY A 566 3.36 22.82 10.74
CA GLY A 566 2.98 21.50 11.24
C GLY A 566 3.23 20.40 10.21
N ASN A 567 3.88 19.32 10.65
CA ASN A 567 4.41 18.28 9.76
C ASN A 567 3.78 16.88 10.01
N GLY A 568 2.54 16.85 10.51
CA GLY A 568 1.81 15.62 10.82
C GLY A 568 2.43 14.89 12.01
N THR A 569 2.88 13.67 11.81
CA THR A 569 3.54 12.85 12.85
C THR A 569 5.06 13.06 12.91
N ARG A 570 5.59 14.08 12.23
CA ARG A 570 7.02 14.46 12.25
C ARG A 570 7.21 15.77 13.02
N GLY A 571 8.46 16.08 13.35
CA GLY A 571 8.84 17.40 13.85
C GLY A 571 8.44 18.50 12.89
N ASP A 572 8.03 19.65 13.43
CA ASP A 572 7.67 20.82 12.65
C ASP A 572 8.80 21.23 11.69
N ALA A 573 8.41 21.74 10.52
CA ALA A 573 9.37 22.25 9.55
C ALA A 573 9.50 23.76 9.71
N CYS A 574 10.65 24.24 10.20
CA CYS A 574 10.89 25.66 10.44
C CYS A 574 11.81 26.27 9.38
N VAL A 575 11.40 27.42 8.84
CA VAL A 575 12.16 28.21 7.88
C VAL A 575 12.99 29.25 8.62
N TRP A 576 14.27 29.31 8.27
CA TRP A 576 15.26 30.24 8.80
C TRP A 576 15.82 31.08 7.67
N HIS A 577 16.12 32.34 7.95
CA HIS A 577 16.68 33.29 6.98
C HIS A 577 17.79 34.13 7.59
N ARG A 578 18.88 34.32 6.84
CA ARG A 578 19.94 35.28 7.14
C ARG A 578 20.05 36.29 5.99
N PRO A 579 20.05 37.61 6.26
CA PRO A 579 20.26 38.60 5.21
C PRO A 579 21.67 38.51 4.62
N GLY A 580 21.82 38.90 3.35
CA GLY A 580 23.11 38.97 2.67
C GLY A 580 23.25 37.98 1.52
N ALA A 581 24.39 38.05 0.83
CA ALA A 581 24.69 37.20 -0.32
C ALA A 581 25.19 35.81 0.10
N CYS A 582 25.03 34.85 -0.80
CA CYS A 582 25.62 33.51 -0.68
C CYS A 582 26.96 33.46 -1.41
N THR A 583 27.93 32.74 -0.83
CA THR A 583 29.21 32.44 -1.47
C THR A 583 29.15 31.03 -2.08
N PRO A 584 29.11 30.90 -3.42
CA PRO A 584 29.09 29.60 -4.07
C PRO A 584 30.28 28.74 -3.64
N GLY A 585 30.05 27.46 -3.34
CA GLY A 585 31.09 26.50 -2.97
C GLY A 585 31.52 26.50 -1.50
N ALA A 586 30.98 27.38 -0.66
CA ALA A 586 31.26 27.36 0.79
C ALA A 586 30.67 26.12 1.52
N ALA A 587 29.75 25.40 0.88
CA ALA A 587 29.24 24.11 1.34
C ALA A 587 29.07 23.15 0.16
N PRO A 588 29.25 21.83 0.36
CA PRO A 588 28.96 20.85 -0.67
C PRO A 588 27.44 20.78 -0.95
N PRO A 589 27.03 20.55 -2.22
CA PRO A 589 25.63 20.30 -2.54
C PRO A 589 25.06 19.15 -1.69
N LEU A 590 23.75 19.18 -1.45
CA LEU A 590 23.06 18.11 -0.75
C LEU A 590 23.22 16.81 -1.55
N THR A 591 23.75 15.78 -0.88
CA THR A 591 23.88 14.42 -1.42
C THR A 591 23.14 13.44 -0.51
N ALA A 592 22.61 12.37 -1.10
CA ALA A 592 22.04 11.28 -0.33
C ALA A 592 23.17 10.54 0.40
N SER A 593 23.02 10.34 1.71
CA SER A 593 23.95 9.49 2.46
C SER A 593 23.86 8.06 1.95
N LEU A 594 25.00 7.48 1.59
CA LEU A 594 25.09 6.05 1.26
C LEU A 594 25.29 5.24 2.53
N PRO A 595 24.70 4.02 2.62
CA PRO A 595 24.96 3.12 3.73
C PRO A 595 26.44 2.77 3.84
N ASP A 596 26.95 2.61 5.06
CA ASP A 596 28.38 2.35 5.30
C ASP A 596 28.86 1.01 4.74
N TRP A 597 27.95 0.04 4.59
CA TRP A 597 28.20 -1.26 3.96
C TRP A 597 28.31 -1.18 2.43
N LEU A 598 27.88 -0.07 1.82
CA LEU A 598 27.99 0.13 0.39
C LEU A 598 29.32 0.83 0.11
N GLU A 599 30.28 0.11 -0.49
CA GLU A 599 31.52 0.71 -0.96
C GLU A 599 31.19 1.95 -1.79
N LYS A 600 31.66 3.12 -1.36
CA LYS A 600 31.43 4.38 -2.07
C LYS A 600 32.00 4.19 -3.48
N PRO A 601 31.19 4.30 -4.55
CA PRO A 601 31.75 4.29 -5.89
C PRO A 601 32.81 5.39 -5.97
N ALA A 602 34.00 5.05 -6.48
CA ALA A 602 35.03 6.05 -6.73
C ALA A 602 34.42 7.19 -7.54
N ALA A 603 34.66 8.44 -7.11
CA ALA A 603 34.11 9.61 -7.78
C ALA A 603 34.37 9.51 -9.30
N PRO A 604 33.37 9.76 -10.16
CA PRO A 604 33.57 9.66 -11.60
C PRO A 604 34.71 10.58 -12.01
N SER A 605 35.72 10.02 -12.68
CA SER A 605 36.83 10.79 -13.24
C SER A 605 36.33 11.61 -14.43
N ARG A 606 35.92 12.85 -14.14
CA ARG A 606 35.62 13.97 -15.05
C ARG A 606 34.46 13.81 -16.04
#